data_AF-A0A0A1XNC8-F1
#
_entry.id   AF-A0A0A1XNC8-F1
#
_cell.length_a   1.000
_cell.length_b   1.000
_cell.length_c   1.000
_cell.angle_alpha   90.00
_cell.angle_beta   90.00
_cell.angle_gamma   90.00
#
_symmetry.space_group_name_H-M   'P 1'
#
loop_
_entity.id
_entity.type
_entity.pdbx_description
1 polymer ?
#
loop_
_entity_poly.entity_id
_entity_poly.type
_entity_poly.pdbx_seq_one_letter_code
_entity_poly.pdbx_strand_id
1 'polypeptide(L)'
;MTRRGKFVVNKVSNARIHFNRYAHSAPAPPGPAAPQHCHNVSSSAPAQVGCSVRRATQPPPPPTLTLTQKLEFVLTLVNRLLIGFITIYLCWMSLRLDSKDIPWHAVFCTLGFLCLMSEGLMAYYRGNVWTQVCHRPEKARLHWVLQLCGAIIGLIGIVIKMFLEEVHFHTRHGIIGLATMVILFISLLSGLSSLYATELKGRLQPRFNKTLHNIIGLITFTLAMLSMYYSFETQLFNDYSLDASTYMDFRLLLEIITILIFVLTAYGPLWCLFYSRL
;
A
#
# COMPACT_ATOMS: atom_id res chain seq x y z
N MET A 1 20.38 30.02 35.86
CA MET A 1 19.19 29.13 35.88
C MET A 1 19.15 28.30 34.61
N THR A 2 19.40 26.99 34.66
CA THR A 2 19.36 26.10 33.47
C THR A 2 18.95 24.68 33.89
N ARG A 3 17.65 24.35 33.80
CA ARG A 3 17.14 23.00 34.09
C ARG A 3 17.48 22.03 32.95
N ARG A 4 18.49 21.17 33.14
CA ARG A 4 18.71 19.98 32.31
C ARG A 4 17.61 18.94 32.58
N GLY A 5 16.63 18.84 31.69
CA GLY A 5 15.67 17.72 31.69
C GLY A 5 16.34 16.44 31.21
N LYS A 6 16.42 15.41 32.06
CA LYS A 6 16.92 14.08 31.68
C LYS A 6 15.84 13.35 30.86
N PHE A 7 16.21 12.87 29.68
CA PHE A 7 15.35 11.98 28.88
C PHE A 7 15.36 10.58 29.52
N VAL A 8 14.21 10.13 30.04
CA VAL A 8 14.04 8.77 30.58
C VAL A 8 13.32 7.93 29.54
N VAL A 9 14.08 7.10 28.81
CA VAL A 9 13.52 6.13 27.86
C VAL A 9 12.99 4.93 28.63
N ASN A 10 11.67 4.84 28.76
CA ASN A 10 11.02 3.73 29.46
C ASN A 10 10.96 2.49 28.55
N LYS A 11 12.03 1.69 28.54
CA LYS A 11 12.17 0.49 27.72
C LYS A 11 11.53 -0.72 28.43
N VAL A 12 10.22 -0.92 28.24
CA VAL A 12 9.53 -2.12 28.73
C VAL A 12 9.95 -3.33 27.90
N SER A 13 10.65 -4.26 28.54
CA SER A 13 11.05 -5.55 27.99
C SER A 13 10.02 -6.65 28.30
N ASN A 14 10.19 -7.81 27.64
CA ASN A 14 9.67 -9.14 27.97
C ASN A 14 8.34 -9.56 27.33
N ALA A 15 8.43 -10.11 26.12
CA ALA A 15 7.56 -11.21 25.69
C ALA A 15 8.35 -12.53 25.81
N ARG A 16 8.03 -13.37 26.80
CA ARG A 16 8.67 -14.68 27.02
C ARG A 16 7.84 -15.76 26.30
N ILE A 17 8.40 -16.37 25.26
CA ILE A 17 7.74 -17.44 24.51
C ILE A 17 7.83 -18.75 25.33
N HIS A 18 6.68 -19.29 25.75
CA HIS A 18 6.59 -20.62 26.36
C HIS A 18 6.22 -21.66 25.30
N PHE A 19 7.16 -22.54 24.95
CA PHE A 19 6.87 -23.76 24.20
C PHE A 19 6.33 -24.83 25.15
N ASN A 20 5.08 -25.25 24.95
CA ASN A 20 4.48 -26.32 25.74
C ASN A 20 4.62 -27.65 25.02
N ARG A 21 5.38 -28.60 25.59
CA ARG A 21 5.54 -29.96 25.07
C ARG A 21 4.35 -30.81 25.53
N TYR A 22 3.58 -31.36 24.60
CA TYR A 22 2.57 -32.36 24.95
C TYR A 22 3.25 -33.68 25.33
N ALA A 23 2.84 -34.26 26.44
CA ALA A 23 3.22 -35.60 26.89
C ALA A 23 2.02 -36.56 26.74
N HIS A 24 2.25 -37.73 26.15
CA HIS A 24 1.27 -38.83 26.14
C HIS A 24 1.33 -39.64 27.44
N SER A 25 0.25 -40.35 27.74
CA SER A 25 -0.08 -40.85 29.09
C SER A 25 -0.24 -42.38 29.19
N ALA A 26 0.18 -42.93 30.35
CA ALA A 26 -0.24 -44.21 30.98
C ALA A 26 0.24 -45.52 30.31
N PRO A 27 0.29 -46.69 31.04
CA PRO A 27 -0.34 -47.02 32.34
C PRO A 27 0.58 -47.63 33.44
N ALA A 28 -0.03 -48.03 34.58
CA ALA A 28 0.54 -48.62 35.81
C ALA A 28 -0.15 -50.00 36.11
N PRO A 29 -0.03 -50.71 37.28
CA PRO A 29 0.80 -50.58 38.51
C PRO A 29 1.63 -51.92 38.71
N PRO A 30 1.81 -52.61 39.88
CA PRO A 30 1.76 -52.30 41.34
C PRO A 30 2.97 -52.83 42.18
N GLY A 31 2.93 -52.69 43.52
CA GLY A 31 3.79 -53.43 44.48
C GLY A 31 3.99 -52.72 45.86
N PRO A 32 4.06 -53.42 47.03
CA PRO A 32 3.91 -52.78 48.36
C PRO A 32 5.12 -52.85 49.33
N ALA A 33 5.19 -51.93 50.31
CA ALA A 33 5.81 -52.10 51.66
C ALA A 33 5.52 -50.88 52.60
N ALA A 34 5.64 -51.06 53.92
CA ALA A 34 5.34 -50.07 55.00
C ALA A 34 6.63 -49.73 55.82
N PRO A 35 6.66 -49.20 57.07
CA PRO A 35 5.64 -48.52 57.94
C PRO A 35 6.18 -47.24 58.68
N GLN A 36 5.49 -46.78 59.76
CA GLN A 36 5.93 -45.86 60.86
C GLN A 36 5.92 -44.32 60.59
N HIS A 37 5.62 -43.38 61.51
CA HIS A 37 5.10 -43.39 62.91
C HIS A 37 4.49 -42.00 63.29
N CYS A 38 3.50 -41.94 64.22
CA CYS A 38 3.06 -40.78 65.06
C CYS A 38 2.68 -39.42 64.39
N HIS A 39 1.76 -38.56 64.87
CA HIS A 39 1.11 -38.35 66.19
C HIS A 39 -0.32 -37.74 66.03
N ASN A 40 -1.04 -37.57 67.15
CA ASN A 40 -2.40 -37.00 67.24
C ASN A 40 -2.53 -35.54 66.76
N VAL A 41 -3.73 -35.16 66.25
CA VAL A 41 -4.66 -34.16 66.85
C VAL A 41 -5.98 -34.15 66.04
N SER A 42 -7.10 -33.82 66.69
CA SER A 42 -8.45 -33.83 66.13
C SER A 42 -8.77 -32.65 65.19
N SER A 43 -9.40 -32.92 64.04
CA SER A 43 -10.50 -32.09 63.52
C SER A 43 -11.26 -32.78 62.39
N SER A 44 -12.58 -32.59 62.38
CA SER A 44 -13.56 -32.95 61.35
C SER A 44 -13.11 -32.86 59.88
N ALA A 45 -13.44 -33.89 59.10
CA ALA A 45 -13.39 -33.95 57.64
C ALA A 45 -14.53 -34.88 57.15
N PRO A 46 -15.06 -34.75 55.91
CA PRO A 46 -14.42 -34.11 54.76
C PRO A 46 -15.14 -32.87 54.21
N ALA A 47 -14.35 -31.82 53.94
CA ALA A 47 -14.72 -30.85 52.91
C ALA A 47 -14.73 -31.58 51.55
N GLN A 48 -15.82 -31.44 50.79
CA GLN A 48 -15.87 -32.00 49.44
C GLN A 48 -14.86 -31.30 48.54
N VAL A 49 -13.81 -32.02 48.12
CA VAL A 49 -12.91 -31.56 47.05
C VAL A 49 -13.68 -31.68 45.74
N GLY A 50 -14.48 -30.66 45.44
CA GLY A 50 -15.13 -30.50 44.15
C GLY A 50 -14.08 -30.39 43.06
N CYS A 51 -13.84 -31.49 42.34
CA CYS A 51 -12.91 -31.52 41.23
C CYS A 51 -13.52 -30.74 40.05
N SER A 52 -13.37 -29.41 40.10
CA SER A 52 -13.85 -28.51 39.05
C SER A 52 -13.01 -28.71 37.80
N VAL A 53 -13.51 -29.58 36.93
CA VAL A 53 -12.96 -29.79 35.58
C VAL A 53 -13.03 -28.45 34.86
N ARG A 54 -11.89 -27.75 34.76
CA ARG A 54 -11.76 -26.58 33.89
C ARG A 54 -12.09 -27.03 32.48
N ARG A 55 -13.30 -26.68 32.03
CA ARG A 55 -13.72 -26.83 30.64
C ARG A 55 -12.71 -26.07 29.79
N ALA A 56 -11.88 -26.81 29.06
CA ALA A 56 -10.94 -26.21 28.12
C ALA A 56 -11.78 -25.42 27.11
N THR A 57 -11.69 -24.09 27.14
CA THR A 57 -12.29 -23.24 26.13
C THR A 57 -11.71 -23.65 24.79
N GLN A 58 -12.54 -24.19 23.89
CA GLN A 58 -12.10 -24.52 22.54
C GLN A 58 -11.44 -23.28 21.93
N PRO A 59 -10.31 -23.42 21.21
CA PRO A 59 -9.73 -22.31 20.49
C PRO A 59 -10.80 -21.76 19.53
N PRO A 60 -10.94 -20.42 19.41
CA PRO A 60 -11.94 -19.84 18.53
C PRO A 60 -11.74 -20.36 17.10
N PRO A 61 -12.82 -20.63 16.35
CA PRO A 61 -12.71 -21.08 14.97
C PRO A 61 -11.90 -20.06 14.15
N PRO A 62 -11.10 -20.53 13.16
CA PRO A 62 -10.26 -19.64 12.37
C PRO A 62 -11.13 -18.58 11.68
N PRO A 63 -10.72 -17.30 11.67
CA PRO A 63 -11.53 -16.20 11.14
C PRO A 63 -11.78 -16.40 9.64
N THR A 64 -13.04 -16.62 9.28
CA THR A 64 -13.47 -16.77 7.89
C THR A 64 -13.51 -15.39 7.20
N LEU A 65 -12.74 -15.23 6.12
CA LEU A 65 -12.74 -14.03 5.30
C LEU A 65 -14.14 -13.73 4.75
N THR A 66 -14.61 -12.50 4.95
CA THR A 66 -15.91 -12.05 4.43
C THR A 66 -15.90 -11.96 2.90
N LEU A 67 -17.07 -12.04 2.27
CA LEU A 67 -17.19 -11.89 0.81
C LEU A 67 -16.58 -10.55 0.34
N THR A 68 -16.80 -9.46 1.09
CA THR A 68 -16.22 -8.14 0.83
C THR A 68 -14.69 -8.18 0.82
N GLN A 69 -14.07 -8.84 1.80
CA GLN A 69 -12.60 -8.95 1.87
C GLN A 69 -12.02 -9.77 0.70
N LYS A 70 -12.72 -10.83 0.28
CA LYS A 70 -12.34 -11.62 -0.91
C LYS A 70 -12.44 -10.78 -2.18
N LEU A 71 -13.50 -9.99 -2.32
CA LEU A 71 -13.73 -9.12 -3.47
C LEU A 71 -12.73 -7.95 -3.52
N GLU A 72 -12.44 -7.28 -2.38
CA GLU A 72 -11.38 -6.29 -2.27
C GLU A 72 -10.02 -6.85 -2.72
N PHE A 73 -9.69 -8.07 -2.30
CA PHE A 73 -8.45 -8.74 -2.71
C PHE A 73 -8.39 -8.98 -4.23
N VAL A 74 -9.44 -9.57 -4.80
CA VAL A 74 -9.52 -9.85 -6.25
C VAL A 74 -9.42 -8.56 -7.06
N LEU A 75 -10.16 -7.50 -6.70
CA LEU A 75 -10.07 -6.20 -7.38
C LEU A 75 -8.67 -5.57 -7.27
N THR A 76 -8.03 -5.67 -6.10
CA THR A 76 -6.66 -5.17 -5.90
C THR A 76 -5.64 -5.94 -6.76
N LEU A 77 -5.81 -7.26 -6.89
CA LEU A 77 -4.97 -8.11 -7.72
C LEU A 77 -5.17 -7.81 -9.22
N VAL A 78 -6.43 -7.72 -9.67
CA VAL A 78 -6.76 -7.35 -11.06
C VAL A 78 -6.16 -5.99 -11.40
N ASN A 79 -6.35 -4.97 -10.55
CA ASN A 79 -5.77 -3.64 -10.77
C ASN A 79 -4.25 -3.70 -10.97
N ARG A 80 -3.53 -4.47 -10.13
CA ARG A 80 -2.08 -4.63 -10.24
C ARG A 80 -1.65 -5.35 -11.54
N LEU A 81 -2.43 -6.32 -12.01
CA LEU A 81 -2.19 -6.98 -13.29
C LEU A 81 -2.44 -6.02 -14.46
N LEU A 82 -3.44 -5.15 -14.39
CA LEU A 82 -3.71 -4.11 -15.39
C LEU A 82 -2.59 -3.05 -15.44
N ILE A 83 -2.15 -2.56 -14.28
CA ILE A 83 -0.99 -1.66 -14.15
C ILE A 83 0.26 -2.31 -14.76
N GLY A 84 0.53 -3.58 -14.40
CA GLY A 84 1.64 -4.35 -14.94
C GLY A 84 1.55 -4.53 -16.46
N PHE A 85 0.37 -4.83 -16.98
CA PHE A 85 0.14 -5.01 -18.42
C PHE A 85 0.48 -3.75 -19.22
N ILE A 86 -0.11 -2.59 -18.89
CA ILE A 86 0.22 -1.33 -19.60
C ILE A 86 1.69 -0.96 -19.41
N THR A 87 2.24 -1.14 -18.19
CA THR A 87 3.64 -0.80 -17.90
C THR A 87 4.61 -1.63 -18.74
N ILE A 88 4.44 -2.95 -18.77
CA ILE A 88 5.27 -3.86 -19.56
C ILE A 88 5.09 -3.58 -21.04
N TYR A 89 3.85 -3.41 -21.51
CA TYR A 89 3.55 -3.13 -22.91
C TYR A 89 4.23 -1.85 -23.40
N LEU A 90 4.03 -0.70 -22.71
CA LEU A 90 4.61 0.58 -23.13
C LEU A 90 6.13 0.59 -23.01
N CYS A 91 6.69 -0.04 -21.98
CA CYS A 91 8.16 -0.18 -21.87
C CYS A 91 8.71 -1.04 -23.01
N TRP A 92 8.12 -2.19 -23.31
CA TRP A 92 8.53 -3.05 -24.43
C TRP A 92 8.39 -2.34 -25.78
N MET A 93 7.25 -1.68 -26.01
CA MET A 93 6.96 -0.92 -27.23
C MET A 93 7.98 0.20 -27.45
N SER A 94 8.47 0.83 -26.37
CA SER A 94 9.48 1.90 -26.42
C SER A 94 10.92 1.37 -26.54
N LEU A 95 11.26 0.31 -25.81
CA LEU A 95 12.62 -0.23 -25.71
C LEU A 95 13.01 -1.16 -26.87
N ARG A 96 12.06 -1.51 -27.75
CA ARG A 96 12.32 -2.27 -28.98
C ARG A 96 12.80 -1.41 -30.16
N LEU A 97 12.82 -0.08 -30.00
CA LEU A 97 13.35 0.87 -31.00
C LEU A 97 14.88 0.95 -30.91
N ASP A 98 15.53 1.42 -31.97
CA ASP A 98 16.95 1.73 -31.98
C ASP A 98 17.30 2.75 -30.89
N SER A 99 18.49 2.63 -30.27
CA SER A 99 18.87 3.40 -29.07
C SER A 99 18.77 4.93 -29.20
N LYS A 100 18.81 5.47 -30.41
CA LYS A 100 18.67 6.90 -30.74
C LYS A 100 17.21 7.36 -30.75
N ASP A 101 16.27 6.45 -31.02
CA ASP A 101 14.83 6.71 -31.21
C ASP A 101 14.00 6.28 -29.99
N ILE A 102 14.59 5.59 -29.00
CA ILE A 102 13.91 5.17 -27.76
C ILE A 102 13.26 6.39 -27.08
N PRO A 103 11.92 6.41 -26.92
CA PRO A 103 11.22 7.50 -26.26
C PRO A 103 11.32 7.34 -24.74
N TRP A 104 12.48 7.68 -24.18
CA TRP A 104 12.77 7.60 -22.73
C TRP A 104 11.72 8.28 -21.86
N HIS A 105 11.07 9.33 -22.38
CA HIS A 105 9.89 9.94 -21.78
C HIS A 105 8.79 8.92 -21.46
N ALA A 106 8.36 8.13 -22.45
CA ALA A 106 7.28 7.17 -22.28
C ALA A 106 7.66 6.08 -21.27
N VAL A 107 8.90 5.57 -21.33
CA VAL A 107 9.43 4.58 -20.38
C VAL A 107 9.39 5.12 -18.94
N PHE A 108 10.01 6.28 -18.69
CA PHE A 108 10.13 6.84 -17.35
C PHE A 108 8.81 7.37 -16.80
N CYS A 109 7.97 8.02 -17.60
CA CYS A 109 6.64 8.46 -17.17
C CYS A 109 5.73 7.26 -16.83
N THR A 110 5.81 6.16 -17.58
CA THR A 110 5.01 4.96 -17.28
C THR A 110 5.50 4.27 -16.00
N LEU A 111 6.81 4.06 -15.84
CA LEU A 111 7.36 3.49 -14.61
C LEU A 111 7.07 4.38 -13.38
N GLY A 112 7.20 5.70 -13.54
CA GLY A 112 7.01 6.66 -12.46
C GLY A 112 5.55 6.88 -12.07
N PHE A 113 4.74 7.41 -13.00
CA PHE A 113 3.39 7.89 -12.73
C PHE A 113 2.30 6.82 -12.85
N LEU A 114 2.49 5.78 -13.68
CA LEU A 114 1.55 4.67 -13.73
C LEU A 114 1.92 3.58 -12.72
N CYS A 115 3.12 3.03 -12.79
CA CYS A 115 3.49 1.88 -11.95
C CYS A 115 3.71 2.27 -10.46
N LEU A 116 4.76 3.04 -10.17
CA LEU A 116 5.17 3.33 -8.78
C LEU A 116 4.15 4.17 -8.02
N MET A 117 3.60 5.20 -8.66
CA MET A 117 2.59 6.08 -8.06
C MET A 117 1.27 5.34 -7.75
N SER A 118 0.82 4.40 -8.60
CA SER A 118 -0.37 3.58 -8.31
C SER A 118 -0.14 2.59 -7.17
N GLU A 119 1.01 1.88 -7.16
CA GLU A 119 1.37 1.00 -6.02
C GLU A 119 1.49 1.80 -4.71
N GLY A 120 2.03 3.02 -4.77
CA GLY A 120 2.10 3.94 -3.64
C GLY A 120 0.72 4.33 -3.09
N LEU A 121 -0.29 4.52 -3.94
CA LEU A 121 -1.69 4.75 -3.53
C LEU A 121 -2.31 3.47 -2.93
N MET A 122 -2.09 2.33 -3.58
CA MET A 122 -2.57 1.01 -3.15
C MET A 122 -1.90 0.51 -1.86
N ALA A 123 -0.78 1.07 -1.42
CA ALA A 123 -0.10 0.71 -0.17
C ALA A 123 -1.01 0.80 1.07
N TYR A 124 -2.02 1.68 1.06
CA TYR A 124 -2.97 1.86 2.16
C TYR A 124 -4.21 0.96 2.11
N TYR A 125 -4.42 0.20 1.03
CA TYR A 125 -5.62 -0.63 0.85
C TYR A 125 -5.69 -1.74 1.92
N ARG A 126 -6.91 -2.12 2.30
CA ARG A 126 -7.17 -3.21 3.27
C ARG A 126 -7.02 -4.58 2.62
N GLY A 127 -7.48 -4.73 1.38
CA GLY A 127 -7.28 -5.93 0.54
C GLY A 127 -5.87 -6.12 -0.05
N ASN A 128 -4.93 -5.19 0.13
CA ASN A 128 -3.57 -5.33 -0.43
C ASN A 128 -2.72 -6.29 0.42
N VAL A 129 -2.63 -7.55 -0.03
CA VAL A 129 -1.85 -8.62 0.61
C VAL A 129 -0.41 -8.21 0.93
N TRP A 130 0.24 -7.42 0.07
CA TRP A 130 1.65 -7.02 0.27
C TRP A 130 1.83 -6.12 1.50
N THR A 131 0.80 -5.34 1.85
CA THR A 131 0.83 -4.46 3.02
C THR A 131 -0.12 -4.91 4.12
N GLN A 132 -0.82 -6.04 4.00
CA GLN A 132 -1.77 -6.52 5.02
C GLN A 132 -1.09 -6.80 6.36
N VAL A 133 0.14 -7.31 6.33
CA VAL A 133 0.98 -7.53 7.52
C VAL A 133 1.61 -6.25 8.06
N CYS A 134 1.66 -5.17 7.27
CA CYS A 134 2.32 -3.92 7.64
C CYS A 134 1.46 -3.05 8.56
N HIS A 135 2.08 -2.53 9.61
CA HIS A 135 1.49 -1.53 10.48
C HIS A 135 1.33 -0.17 9.78
N ARG A 136 0.50 0.71 10.34
CA ARG A 136 0.22 2.06 9.80
C ARG A 136 1.48 2.89 9.45
N PRO A 137 2.54 2.99 10.28
CA PRO A 137 3.73 3.76 9.92
C PRO A 137 4.53 3.13 8.77
N GLU A 138 4.48 1.81 8.59
CA GLU A 138 5.16 1.10 7.51
C GLU A 138 4.43 1.31 6.17
N LYS A 139 3.09 1.24 6.17
CA LYS A 139 2.27 1.65 5.02
C LYS A 139 2.54 3.09 4.62
N ALA A 140 2.70 3.99 5.60
CA ALA A 140 3.05 5.39 5.33
C ALA A 140 4.45 5.54 4.73
N ARG A 141 5.43 4.76 5.19
CA ARG A 141 6.79 4.72 4.61
C ARG A 141 6.77 4.22 3.17
N LEU A 142 6.11 3.08 2.91
CA LEU A 142 5.96 2.54 1.56
C LEU A 142 5.29 3.55 0.62
N HIS A 143 4.20 4.19 1.07
CA HIS A 143 3.52 5.23 0.32
C HIS A 143 4.48 6.37 -0.09
N TRP A 144 5.09 7.08 0.87
CA TRP A 144 5.88 8.27 0.51
C TRP A 144 7.15 7.91 -0.28
N VAL A 145 7.77 6.75 -0.02
CA VAL A 145 8.93 6.28 -0.80
C VAL A 145 8.53 5.99 -2.24
N LEU A 146 7.44 5.24 -2.47
CA LEU A 146 6.96 4.94 -3.82
C LEU A 146 6.52 6.20 -4.58
N GLN A 147 5.83 7.14 -3.91
CA GLN A 147 5.48 8.43 -4.50
C GLN A 147 6.71 9.27 -4.86
N LEU A 148 7.72 9.33 -3.99
CA LEU A 148 8.94 10.10 -4.25
C LEU A 148 9.79 9.50 -5.37
N CYS A 149 10.00 8.18 -5.36
CA CYS A 149 10.70 7.47 -6.45
C CYS A 149 9.94 7.60 -7.78
N GLY A 150 8.61 7.41 -7.75
CA GLY A 150 7.76 7.56 -8.93
C GLY A 150 7.79 8.98 -9.50
N ALA A 151 7.73 10.00 -8.64
CA ALA A 151 7.84 11.39 -9.02
C ALA A 151 9.21 11.73 -9.63
N ILE A 152 10.32 11.29 -9.01
CA ILE A 152 11.68 11.55 -9.55
C ILE A 152 11.83 10.92 -10.94
N ILE A 153 11.46 9.65 -11.09
CA ILE A 153 11.59 8.93 -12.37
C ILE A 153 10.69 9.58 -13.44
N GLY A 154 9.42 9.84 -13.13
CA GLY A 154 8.51 10.50 -14.07
C GLY A 154 8.93 11.92 -14.46
N LEU A 155 9.45 12.71 -13.51
CA LEU A 155 9.99 14.05 -13.79
C LEU A 155 11.22 14.00 -14.70
N ILE A 156 12.12 13.02 -14.53
CA ILE A 156 13.24 12.79 -15.47
C ILE A 156 12.70 12.52 -16.88
N GLY A 157 11.65 11.70 -17.02
CA GLY A 157 10.96 11.47 -18.29
C GLY A 157 10.40 12.75 -18.93
N ILE A 158 9.72 13.60 -18.16
CA ILE A 158 9.22 14.90 -18.63
C ILE A 158 10.37 15.81 -19.08
N VAL A 159 11.41 15.95 -18.25
CA VAL A 159 12.55 16.84 -18.53
C VAL A 159 13.30 16.41 -19.80
N ILE A 160 13.50 15.11 -20.02
CA ILE A 160 14.08 14.59 -21.27
C ILE A 160 13.23 15.01 -22.48
N LYS A 161 11.90 14.88 -22.41
CA LYS A 161 11.01 15.30 -23.51
C LYS A 161 11.10 16.80 -23.78
N MET A 162 11.16 17.62 -22.73
CA MET A 162 11.29 19.08 -22.87
C MET A 162 12.61 19.52 -23.53
N PHE A 163 13.70 18.77 -23.35
CA PHE A 163 14.98 19.07 -24.01
C PHE A 163 15.09 18.54 -25.45
N LEU A 164 14.33 17.49 -25.81
CA LEU A 164 14.40 16.84 -27.13
C LEU A 164 13.33 17.30 -28.13
N GLU A 165 12.27 17.96 -27.67
CA GLU A 165 11.17 18.44 -28.51
C GLU A 165 11.37 19.92 -28.89
N GLU A 166 11.16 20.27 -30.16
CA GLU A 166 11.27 21.66 -30.64
C GLU A 166 9.96 22.47 -30.46
N VAL A 167 8.81 21.79 -30.46
CA VAL A 167 7.47 22.41 -30.37
C VAL A 167 6.72 21.87 -29.16
N HIS A 168 6.91 22.50 -28.01
CA HIS A 168 6.34 22.05 -26.74
C HIS A 168 4.82 22.27 -26.63
N PHE A 169 4.16 21.41 -25.85
CA PHE A 169 2.81 21.62 -25.30
C PHE A 169 1.68 21.91 -26.31
N HIS A 170 1.83 21.48 -27.57
CA HIS A 170 0.78 21.62 -28.59
C HIS A 170 -0.26 20.47 -28.56
N THR A 171 0.07 19.32 -27.95
CA THR A 171 -0.83 18.17 -27.82
C THR A 171 -1.62 18.18 -26.50
N ARG A 172 -2.80 17.54 -26.49
CA ARG A 172 -3.61 17.34 -25.27
C ARG A 172 -2.80 16.64 -24.17
N HIS A 173 -2.07 15.59 -24.54
CA HIS A 173 -1.13 14.86 -23.69
C HIS A 173 -0.08 15.81 -23.08
N GLY A 174 0.57 16.65 -23.89
CA GLY A 174 1.59 17.60 -23.42
C GLY A 174 1.04 18.65 -22.46
N ILE A 175 -0.10 19.28 -22.77
CA ILE A 175 -0.74 20.29 -21.91
C ILE A 175 -1.13 19.69 -20.56
N ILE A 176 -1.74 18.51 -20.56
CA ILE A 176 -2.17 17.83 -19.33
C ILE A 176 -0.97 17.27 -18.57
N GLY A 177 0.09 16.84 -19.24
CA GLY A 177 1.38 16.48 -18.64
C GLY A 177 2.05 17.65 -17.92
N LEU A 178 2.05 18.84 -18.51
CA LEU A 178 2.56 20.06 -17.85
C LEU A 178 1.72 20.43 -16.62
N ALA A 179 0.38 20.39 -16.74
CA ALA A 179 -0.50 20.60 -15.60
C ALA A 179 -0.25 19.56 -14.48
N THR A 180 -0.04 18.30 -14.85
CA THR A 180 0.33 17.21 -13.92
C THR A 180 1.63 17.53 -13.19
N MET A 181 2.68 17.97 -13.91
CA MET A 181 3.97 18.36 -13.33
C MET A 181 3.83 19.48 -12.28
N VAL A 182 3.07 20.54 -12.60
CA VAL A 182 2.85 21.66 -11.67
C VAL A 182 2.10 21.21 -10.42
N ILE A 183 1.00 20.47 -10.58
CA ILE A 183 0.21 19.97 -9.43
C ILE A 183 1.00 18.92 -8.63
N LEU A 184 1.87 18.12 -9.27
CA LEU A 184 2.75 17.16 -8.60
C LEU A 184 3.72 17.85 -7.63
N PHE A 185 4.33 18.99 -7.99
CA PHE A 185 5.16 19.74 -7.04
C PHE A 185 4.36 20.20 -5.80
N ILE A 186 3.14 20.70 -6.00
CA ILE A 186 2.23 21.07 -4.91
C ILE A 186 1.88 19.84 -4.05
N SER A 187 1.65 18.70 -4.69
CA SER A 187 1.35 17.42 -4.05
C SER A 187 2.50 16.89 -3.19
N LEU A 188 3.73 16.97 -3.68
CA LEU A 188 4.95 16.61 -2.95
C LEU A 188 5.17 17.51 -1.73
N LEU A 189 5.01 18.83 -1.88
CA LEU A 189 5.08 19.79 -0.77
C LEU A 189 3.98 19.55 0.27
N SER A 190 2.76 19.25 -0.19
CA SER A 190 1.64 18.86 0.68
C SER A 190 1.89 17.54 1.40
N GLY A 191 2.51 16.56 0.73
CA GLY A 191 2.93 15.28 1.31
C GLY A 191 4.00 15.45 2.38
N LEU A 192 4.99 16.32 2.15
CA LEU A 192 6.01 16.67 3.13
C LEU A 192 5.40 17.36 4.36
N SER A 193 4.49 18.32 4.15
CA SER A 193 3.70 18.96 5.21
C SER A 193 2.88 17.93 6.02
N SER A 194 2.25 16.97 5.33
CA SER A 194 1.46 15.89 5.93
C SER A 194 2.31 14.91 6.76
N LEU A 195 3.54 14.63 6.32
CA LEU A 195 4.50 13.79 7.03
C LEU A 195 4.96 14.42 8.36
N TYR A 196 5.24 15.72 8.36
CA TYR A 196 5.62 16.49 9.55
C TYR A 196 4.43 17.15 10.29
N ALA A 197 3.21 16.65 10.08
CA ALA A 197 2.00 17.28 10.63
C ALA A 197 1.93 17.33 12.17
N THR A 198 2.72 16.53 12.91
CA THR A 198 2.87 16.65 14.36
C THR A 198 3.57 17.94 14.76
N GLU A 199 4.65 18.27 14.05
CA GLU A 199 5.47 19.47 14.29
C GLU A 199 4.75 20.73 13.82
N LEU A 200 3.99 20.63 12.71
CA LEU A 200 3.19 21.73 12.17
C LEU A 200 1.85 21.97 12.88
N LYS A 201 1.51 21.19 13.93
CA LYS A 201 0.22 21.26 14.63
C LYS A 201 -0.13 22.66 15.19
N GLY A 202 0.88 23.50 15.46
CA GLY A 202 0.69 24.89 15.88
C GLY A 202 0.28 25.88 14.78
N ARG A 203 0.33 25.48 13.50
CA ARG A 203 -0.08 26.30 12.34
C ARG A 203 -1.23 25.69 11.54
N LEU A 204 -1.26 24.37 11.41
CA LEU A 204 -2.27 23.65 10.63
C LEU A 204 -2.80 22.46 11.43
N GLN A 205 -4.12 22.27 11.44
CA GLN A 205 -4.72 21.11 12.08
C GLN A 205 -4.28 19.82 11.34
N PRO A 206 -3.70 18.81 12.02
CA PRO A 206 -3.13 17.64 11.35
C PRO A 206 -4.13 16.80 10.54
N ARG A 207 -5.43 16.91 10.84
CA ARG A 207 -6.50 16.29 10.04
C ARG A 207 -6.71 17.01 8.72
N PHE A 208 -6.96 18.32 8.79
CA PHE A 208 -7.15 19.18 7.61
C PHE A 208 -5.97 19.08 6.63
N ASN A 209 -4.73 19.12 7.14
CA ASN A 209 -3.53 18.97 6.32
C ASN A 209 -3.49 17.63 5.55
N LYS A 210 -3.91 16.53 6.21
CA LYS A 210 -4.01 15.20 5.58
C LYS A 210 -5.14 15.12 4.55
N THR A 211 -6.28 15.76 4.82
CA THR A 211 -7.39 15.85 3.86
C THR A 211 -6.99 16.65 2.62
N LEU A 212 -6.33 17.81 2.80
CA LEU A 212 -5.80 18.58 1.67
C LEU A 212 -4.79 17.77 0.85
N HIS A 213 -3.84 17.08 1.49
CA HIS A 213 -2.91 16.21 0.78
C HIS A 213 -3.61 15.10 -0.01
N ASN A 214 -4.65 14.48 0.56
CA ASN A 214 -5.43 13.46 -0.15
C ASN A 214 -6.16 14.06 -1.38
N ILE A 215 -6.77 15.25 -1.26
CA ILE A 215 -7.44 15.93 -2.39
C ILE A 215 -6.42 16.29 -3.48
N ILE A 216 -5.31 16.94 -3.12
CA ILE A 216 -4.26 17.36 -4.08
C ILE A 216 -3.62 16.13 -4.74
N GLY A 217 -3.33 15.08 -3.96
CA GLY A 217 -2.81 13.81 -4.47
C GLY A 217 -3.76 13.11 -5.45
N LEU A 218 -5.06 13.11 -5.16
CA LEU A 218 -6.09 12.57 -6.06
C LEU A 218 -6.23 13.41 -7.35
N ILE A 219 -6.15 14.73 -7.27
CA ILE A 219 -6.11 15.59 -8.48
C ILE A 219 -4.85 15.30 -9.31
N THR A 220 -3.69 15.17 -8.65
CA THR A 220 -2.41 14.81 -9.30
C THR A 220 -2.54 13.49 -10.06
N PHE A 221 -3.08 12.47 -9.40
CA PHE A 221 -3.27 11.14 -10.00
C PHE A 221 -4.29 11.17 -11.14
N THR A 222 -5.40 11.90 -10.99
CA THR A 222 -6.38 12.10 -12.07
C THR A 222 -5.74 12.73 -13.31
N LEU A 223 -4.92 13.77 -13.14
CA LEU A 223 -4.23 14.42 -14.27
C LEU A 223 -3.17 13.48 -14.89
N ALA A 224 -2.43 12.72 -14.09
CA ALA A 224 -1.48 11.72 -14.58
C ALA A 224 -2.17 10.62 -15.41
N MET A 225 -3.28 10.07 -14.93
CA MET A 225 -4.08 9.06 -15.64
C MET A 225 -4.75 9.62 -16.89
N LEU A 226 -5.17 10.90 -16.88
CA LEU A 226 -5.71 11.58 -18.05
C LEU A 226 -4.61 11.87 -19.10
N SER A 227 -3.40 12.22 -18.67
CA SER A 227 -2.24 12.33 -19.55
C SER A 227 -1.88 10.97 -20.18
N MET A 228 -1.92 9.90 -19.39
CA MET A 228 -1.72 8.53 -19.88
C MET A 228 -2.79 8.12 -20.90
N TYR A 229 -4.07 8.41 -20.64
CA TYR A 229 -5.16 8.19 -21.59
C TYR A 229 -4.87 8.89 -22.94
N TYR A 230 -4.48 10.16 -22.94
CA TYR A 230 -4.14 10.88 -24.18
C TYR A 230 -2.79 10.48 -24.80
N SER A 231 -1.95 9.71 -24.10
CA SER A 231 -0.69 9.22 -24.68
C SER A 231 -0.92 8.25 -25.84
N PHE A 232 -2.04 7.51 -25.81
CA PHE A 232 -2.46 6.62 -26.90
C PHE A 232 -3.04 7.37 -28.12
N GLU A 233 -3.22 8.70 -28.05
CA GLU A 233 -3.54 9.54 -29.22
C GLU A 233 -2.27 10.06 -29.93
N THR A 234 -1.07 9.84 -29.38
CA THR A 234 0.16 10.41 -29.92
C THR A 234 0.72 9.62 -31.10
N GLN A 235 1.46 10.30 -31.99
CA GLN A 235 2.13 9.69 -33.15
C GLN A 235 2.99 8.49 -32.76
N LEU A 236 3.76 8.59 -31.66
CA LEU A 236 4.55 7.49 -31.09
C LEU A 236 3.73 6.21 -30.91
N PHE A 237 2.50 6.32 -30.37
CA PHE A 237 1.65 5.15 -30.18
C PHE A 237 1.02 4.67 -31.52
N ASN A 238 0.71 5.60 -32.43
CA ASN A 238 0.21 5.26 -33.77
C ASN A 238 1.25 4.49 -34.60
N ASP A 239 2.47 5.00 -34.69
CA ASP A 239 3.56 4.50 -35.52
C ASP A 239 4.13 3.16 -35.01
N TYR A 240 4.19 2.99 -33.67
CA TYR A 240 4.88 1.87 -33.02
C TYR A 240 3.97 0.91 -32.26
N SER A 241 2.65 0.94 -32.47
CA SER A 241 1.74 -0.09 -31.95
C SER A 241 2.02 -1.48 -32.55
N LEU A 242 1.32 -2.52 -32.06
CA LEU A 242 1.58 -3.91 -32.48
C LEU A 242 1.11 -4.24 -33.90
N ASP A 243 0.06 -3.58 -34.38
CA ASP A 243 -0.63 -3.92 -35.63
C ASP A 243 -1.43 -2.71 -36.14
N ALA A 244 -1.12 -2.25 -37.35
CA ALA A 244 -1.81 -1.13 -37.98
C ALA A 244 -3.27 -1.44 -38.34
N SER A 245 -3.62 -2.72 -38.53
CA SER A 245 -4.98 -3.13 -38.92
C SER A 245 -5.95 -3.18 -37.74
N THR A 246 -5.47 -3.50 -36.53
CA THR A 246 -6.26 -3.55 -35.28
C THR A 246 -5.94 -2.40 -34.31
N TYR A 247 -5.17 -1.40 -34.77
CA TYR A 247 -4.71 -0.25 -33.97
C TYR A 247 -5.82 0.40 -33.14
N MET A 248 -7.00 0.65 -33.74
CA MET A 248 -8.12 1.31 -33.06
C MET A 248 -8.70 0.46 -31.92
N ASP A 249 -8.84 -0.84 -32.12
CA ASP A 249 -9.36 -1.77 -31.09
C ASP A 249 -8.37 -1.91 -29.94
N PHE A 250 -7.08 -2.02 -30.27
CA PHE A 250 -6.02 -2.11 -29.27
C PHE A 250 -5.83 -0.79 -28.50
N ARG A 251 -5.95 0.36 -29.16
CA ARG A 251 -6.01 1.69 -28.52
C ARG A 251 -7.17 1.77 -27.53
N LEU A 252 -8.39 1.41 -27.97
CA LEU A 252 -9.59 1.41 -27.15
C LEU A 252 -9.43 0.49 -25.91
N LEU A 253 -8.79 -0.68 -26.08
CA LEU A 253 -8.47 -1.58 -24.98
C LEU A 253 -7.56 -0.92 -23.94
N LEU A 254 -6.46 -0.27 -24.36
CA LEU A 254 -5.56 0.42 -23.42
C LEU A 254 -6.22 1.62 -22.72
N GLU A 255 -7.06 2.36 -23.44
CA GLU A 255 -7.87 3.44 -22.88
C GLU A 255 -8.83 2.94 -21.79
N ILE A 256 -9.59 1.87 -22.07
CA ILE A 256 -10.51 1.22 -21.11
C ILE A 256 -9.72 0.71 -19.90
N ILE A 257 -8.59 0.03 -20.11
CA ILE A 257 -7.75 -0.46 -19.01
C ILE A 257 -7.23 0.71 -18.16
N THR A 258 -6.84 1.83 -18.78
CA THR A 258 -6.37 3.04 -18.06
C THR A 258 -7.48 3.63 -17.18
N ILE A 259 -8.73 3.67 -17.67
CA ILE A 259 -9.90 4.10 -16.90
C ILE A 259 -10.17 3.13 -15.74
N LEU A 260 -10.10 1.82 -15.97
CA LEU A 260 -10.24 0.80 -14.93
C LEU A 260 -9.17 0.95 -13.84
N ILE A 261 -7.90 1.16 -14.22
CA ILE A 261 -6.82 1.41 -13.27
C ILE A 261 -7.09 2.65 -12.43
N PHE A 262 -7.53 3.74 -13.07
CA PHE A 262 -7.88 4.97 -12.35
C PHE A 262 -8.97 4.72 -11.32
N VAL A 263 -10.10 4.11 -11.71
CA VAL A 263 -11.24 3.84 -10.81
C VAL A 263 -10.82 2.93 -9.64
N LEU A 264 -10.12 1.83 -9.91
CA LEU A 264 -9.71 0.86 -8.90
C LEU A 264 -8.65 1.43 -7.94
N THR A 265 -7.79 2.35 -8.40
CA THR A 265 -6.74 3.01 -7.59
C THR A 265 -7.27 4.25 -6.84
N ALA A 266 -8.27 4.95 -7.37
CA ALA A 266 -8.90 6.11 -6.75
C ALA A 266 -9.90 5.73 -5.65
N TYR A 267 -10.48 4.52 -5.68
CA TYR A 267 -11.48 4.06 -4.72
C TYR A 267 -11.06 4.25 -3.25
N GLY A 268 -9.83 3.85 -2.87
CA GLY A 268 -9.34 3.99 -1.50
C GLY A 268 -9.17 5.45 -1.04
N PRO A 269 -8.48 6.32 -1.80
CA PRO A 269 -8.43 7.77 -1.57
C PRO A 269 -9.81 8.42 -1.44
N LEU A 270 -10.75 8.10 -2.34
CA LEU A 270 -12.13 8.60 -2.34
C LEU A 270 -12.89 8.13 -1.09
N TRP A 271 -12.82 6.84 -0.77
CA TRP A 271 -13.41 6.29 0.45
C TRP A 271 -12.87 6.97 1.70
N CYS A 272 -11.57 7.31 1.70
CA CYS A 272 -10.94 8.04 2.79
C CYS A 272 -11.53 9.46 2.96
N LEU A 273 -11.89 10.14 1.86
CA LEU A 273 -12.53 11.48 1.90
C LEU A 273 -13.99 11.44 2.36
N PHE A 274 -14.78 10.46 1.88
CA PHE A 274 -16.23 10.44 2.13
C PHE A 274 -16.66 9.69 3.40
N TYR A 275 -15.96 8.61 3.78
CA TYR A 275 -16.41 7.70 4.86
C TYR A 275 -15.53 7.73 6.12
N SER A 276 -14.29 8.22 6.05
CA SER A 276 -13.57 8.61 7.27
C SER A 276 -14.16 9.93 7.74
N ARG A 277 -14.90 9.93 8.86
CA ARG A 277 -15.37 11.19 9.46
C ARG A 277 -14.18 12.13 9.71
N LEU A 278 -14.23 13.31 9.10
CA LEU A 278 -13.25 14.41 9.20
C LEU A 278 -13.16 14.92 10.67
#